data_AF-A0A7X2YZF9-F1
#
_entry.id   AF-A0A7X2YZF9-F1
#
_cell.length_a   1.000
_cell.length_b   1.000
_cell.length_c   1.000
_cell.angle_alpha   90.00
_cell.angle_beta   90.00
_cell.angle_gamma   90.00
#
_symmetry.space_group_name_H-M   'P 1'
#
loop_
_entity.id
_entity.type
_entity.pdbx_description
1 polymer ?
#
loop_
_entity_poly.entity_id
_entity_poly.type
_entity_poly.pdbx_seq_one_letter_code
_entity_poly.pdbx_strand_id
1 'polypeptide(L)' 'MNELEDIVSQLEHGDVPLEKAIDLFQKGMQLSQLCGSKLSQVERKIEMIMEADGQVVKKPFDPLTEESGDSVG' A
#
# COMPACT_ATOMS: atom_id res chain seq x y z
N MET A 1 -9.76 3.42 2.21
CA MET A 1 -9.41 1.98 2.16
C MET A 1 -10.62 1.21 1.69
N ASN A 2 -11.78 1.37 2.36
CA ASN A 2 -13.06 0.77 2.02
C ASN A 2 -13.47 0.85 0.53
N GLU A 3 -13.21 1.96 -0.15
CA GLU A 3 -13.56 2.11 -1.57
C GLU A 3 -12.67 1.25 -2.50
N LEU A 4 -11.38 1.11 -2.17
CA LEU A 4 -10.48 0.23 -2.93
C LEU A 4 -10.85 -1.24 -2.70
N GLU A 5 -11.16 -1.61 -1.46
CA GLU A 5 -11.62 -2.95 -1.09
C GLU A 5 -12.93 -3.32 -1.80
N ASP A 6 -13.88 -2.39 -1.86
CA ASP A 6 -15.14 -2.59 -2.59
C ASP A 6 -14.91 -2.76 -4.10
N ILE A 7 -14.02 -1.96 -4.69
CA ILE A 7 -13.62 -2.11 -6.10
C ILE A 7 -12.98 -3.47 -6.36
N VAL A 8 -12.04 -3.90 -5.50
CA VAL A 8 -11.38 -5.20 -5.62
C VAL A 8 -12.42 -6.32 -5.52
N SER A 9 -13.31 -6.25 -4.53
CA SER A 9 -14.37 -7.23 -4.35
C SER A 9 -15.28 -7.31 -5.59
N GLN A 10 -15.70 -6.18 -6.14
CA GLN A 10 -16.52 -6.15 -7.37
C GLN A 10 -15.81 -6.77 -8.58
N LEU A 11 -14.50 -6.51 -8.74
CA LEU A 11 -13.71 -7.07 -9.83
C LEU A 11 -13.50 -8.59 -9.65
N GLU A 12 -13.32 -9.07 -8.43
CA GLU A 12 -13.16 -10.50 -8.12
C GLU A 12 -14.44 -11.33 -8.32
N HIS A 13 -15.62 -10.72 -8.11
CA HIS A 13 -16.90 -11.40 -8.35
C HIS A 13 -17.13 -11.73 -9.83
N GLY A 14 -16.47 -11.06 -10.77
CA GLY A 14 -16.49 -11.43 -12.20
C GLY A 14 -17.79 -11.13 -12.95
N ASP A 15 -18.88 -10.78 -12.26
CA ASP A 15 -20.19 -10.44 -12.85
C ASP A 15 -20.28 -8.99 -13.37
N VAL A 16 -19.14 -8.30 -13.50
CA VAL A 16 -19.08 -6.91 -13.94
C VAL A 16 -18.89 -6.84 -15.46
N PRO A 17 -19.73 -6.09 -16.20
CA PRO A 17 -19.52 -5.86 -17.63
C PRO A 17 -18.13 -5.27 -17.92
N LEU A 18 -17.51 -5.70 -19.02
CA LEU A 18 -16.12 -5.35 -19.35
C LEU A 18 -15.83 -3.84 -19.29
N GLU A 19 -16.70 -3.01 -19.85
CA GLU A 19 -16.53 -1.55 -19.83
C GLU A 19 -16.47 -1.01 -18.40
N LYS A 20 -17.37 -1.49 -17.53
CA LYS A 20 -17.38 -1.11 -16.12
C LYS A 20 -16.19 -1.68 -15.35
N ALA A 21 -15.71 -2.87 -15.71
CA ALA A 21 -14.50 -3.46 -15.11
C ALA A 21 -13.26 -2.62 -15.43
N ILE A 22 -13.15 -2.07 -16.64
CA ILE A 22 -12.07 -1.15 -17.04
C ILE A 22 -12.11 0.12 -16.19
N ASP A 23 -13.28 0.72 -16.02
CA ASP A 23 -13.45 1.93 -15.18
C ASP A 23 -13.09 1.67 -13.72
N LEU A 24 -13.59 0.56 -13.16
CA LEU A 24 -13.28 0.14 -11.79
C LEU A 24 -11.78 -0.11 -11.61
N PHE A 25 -11.12 -0.77 -12.57
CA PHE A 25 -9.68 -1.01 -12.53
C PHE A 25 -8.87 0.29 -12.53
N GLN A 26 -9.20 1.24 -13.42
CA GLN A 26 -8.52 2.54 -13.47
C GLN A 26 -8.69 3.30 -12.15
N LYS A 27 -9.90 3.28 -11.59
CA LYS A 27 -10.19 3.90 -10.29
C LYS A 27 -9.42 3.22 -9.15
N GLY A 28 -9.37 1.88 -9.15
CA GLY A 28 -8.62 1.09 -8.18
C GLY A 28 -7.12 1.42 -8.23
N MET A 29 -6.54 1.55 -9.42
CA MET A 29 -5.15 1.98 -9.60
C MET A 29 -4.87 3.35 -9.01
N GLN A 30 -5.74 4.34 -9.26
CA GLN A 30 -5.58 5.69 -8.72
C GLN A 30 -5.63 5.70 -7.19
N LEU A 31 -6.58 4.95 -6.60
CA LEU A 31 -6.69 4.83 -5.15
C LEU A 31 -5.46 4.12 -4.54
N SER A 32 -4.94 3.09 -5.20
CA SER A 32 -3.73 2.38 -4.78
C SER A 32 -2.51 3.33 -4.78
N GLN A 33 -2.32 4.09 -5.86
CA GLN A 33 -1.26 5.10 -5.94
C GLN A 33 -1.38 6.18 -4.85
N LEU A 34 -2.59 6.61 -4.54
CA LEU A 34 -2.84 7.57 -3.46
C LEU A 34 -2.46 6.99 -2.09
N CYS A 35 -2.81 5.74 -1.83
CA CYS A 35 -2.41 5.04 -0.60
C CYS A 35 -0.88 4.91 -0.48
N GLY A 36 -0.20 4.48 -1.55
CA GLY A 36 1.26 4.42 -1.58
C GLY A 36 1.91 5.78 -1.32
N SER A 37 1.38 6.84 -1.95
CA SER A 37 1.88 8.21 -1.75
C SER A 37 1.72 8.69 -0.31
N LYS A 38 0.64 8.30 0.39
CA LYS A 38 0.44 8.63 1.81
C LYS A 38 1.41 7.87 2.71
N LEU A 39 1.64 6.59 2.44
CA LEU A 39 2.62 5.79 3.17
C LEU A 39 4.02 6.39 3.02
N SER A 40 4.45 6.70 1.80
CA SER A 40 5.75 7.34 1.56
C SER A 40 5.90 8.71 2.25
N GLN A 41 4.81 9.47 2.39
CA GLN A 41 4.84 10.72 3.16
C GLN A 41 5.01 10.48 4.66
N VAL A 42 4.39 9.44 5.21
CA VAL A 42 4.53 9.05 6.62
C VAL A 42 5.94 8.55 6.88
N GLU A 43 6.48 7.69 6.02
CA GLU A 43 7.87 7.20 6.10
C GLU A 43 8.86 8.37 6.17
N ARG A 44 8.78 9.32 5.24
CA ARG A 44 9.65 10.52 5.25
C ARG A 44 9.53 11.33 6.53
N LYS A 45 8.33 11.44 7.10
CA LYS A 45 8.14 12.14 8.38
C LYS A 45 8.81 11.41 9.54
N ILE A 46 8.71 10.09 9.57
CA ILE A 46 9.38 9.26 10.58
C ILE A 46 10.90 9.38 10.43
N GLU A 47 11.42 9.32 9.19
CA GLU A 47 12.85 9.53 8.91
C GLU A 47 13.35 10.88 9.46
N MET A 48 12.64 11.98 9.20
CA MET A 48 13.02 13.30 9.71
C MET A 48 13.04 13.37 11.25
N ILE A 49 12.11 12.67 11.92
CA ILE A 49 12.08 12.61 13.39
C ILE A 49 13.26 11.78 13.93
N MET A 50 13.57 10.65 13.30
CA MET A 50 14.70 9.79 13.68
C MET A 50 16.06 10.46 13.46
N GLU A 51 16.20 11.22 12.36
CA GLU A 51 17.37 12.05 12.10
C GLU A 51 17.52 13.16 13.16
N ALA A 52 16.41 13.74 13.64
CA ALA A 52 16.42 14.72 14.72
C ALA A 52 16.81 14.12 16.09
N ASP A 53 16.41 12.88 16.37
CA ASP A 53 16.77 12.15 17.61
C ASP A 53 18.15 11.45 17.53
N GLY A 54 18.89 11.64 16.43
CA GLY A 54 20.27 11.19 16.28
C GLY A 54 20.48 9.68 16.03
N GLN A 55 19.41 8.93 15.77
CA GLN A 55 19.48 7.49 15.43
C GLN A 55 18.94 7.23 14.03
N VAL A 56 19.82 7.00 13.06
CA VAL A 56 19.43 6.68 11.67
C VAL A 56 19.39 5.17 11.48
N VAL A 57 18.19 4.59 11.45
CA VAL A 57 17.97 3.20 11.00
C VAL A 57 16.99 3.23 9.83
N LYS A 58 17.49 3.06 8.61
CA LYS A 58 16.66 2.95 7.41
C LYS A 58 16.32 1.49 7.13
N LYS A 59 15.05 1.14 7.17
CA LYS A 59 14.51 -0.04 6.49
C LYS A 59 13.37 0.39 5.57
N PRO A 60 13.47 0.13 4.26
CA PRO A 60 12.35 0.32 3.34
C PRO A 60 11.14 -0.50 3.80
N PHE A 61 9.93 0.04 3.66
CA PHE A 61 8.73 -0.76 3.75
C PHE A 61 8.62 -1.61 2.48
N ASP A 62 8.75 -2.92 2.63
CA ASP A 62 8.49 -3.88 1.56
C ASP A 62 7.14 -4.57 1.84
N PRO A 63 6.08 -4.25 1.09
CA PRO A 63 4.75 -4.84 1.32
C PRO A 63 4.69 -6.34 1.00
N LEU A 64 5.77 -6.94 0.48
CA LEU A 64 5.88 -8.37 0.16
C LEU A 64 6.68 -9.17 1.19
N THR A 65 7.28 -8.54 2.20
CA THR A 65 7.94 -9.27 3.28
C THR A 65 6.93 -9.55 4.40
N GLU A 66 6.21 -10.67 4.28
CA GLU A 66 5.68 -11.34 5.47
C GLU A 66 6.87 -11.79 6.34
N GLU A 67 6.74 -11.57 7.65
CA GLU A 67 7.68 -12.04 8.65
C GLU A 67 7.82 -13.57 8.56
N SER A 68 8.84 -14.03 7.84
CA SER A 68 9.47 -15.31 8.13
C SER A 68 10.17 -15.11 9.47
N GLY A 69 9.46 -15.53 10.52
CA GLY A 69 9.85 -15.36 11.90
C GLY A 69 11.28 -15.82 12.18
N ASP A 70 11.87 -15.12 13.13
CA ASP A 70 12.93 -15.56 14.03
C ASP A 70 13.29 -17.05 13.90
N SER A 71 14.47 -17.31 13.32
CA SER A 71 15.19 -18.53 13.62
C SER A 71 16.63 -18.13 13.90
N VAL A 72 16.87 -17.75 15.15
CA VAL A 72 18.20 -17.74 15.76
C VAL A 72 18.91 -19.07 15.48
N GLY A 73 20.12 -18.97 14.95
CA GLY A 73 21.14 -20.02 14.84
C GLY A 73 22.50 -19.39 14.67
#